data_AF-A0AAV0J4V9-F1
#
_entry.id   AF-A0AAV0J4V9-F1
#
_cell.length_a   1.000
_cell.length_b   1.000
_cell.length_c   1.000
_cell.angle_alpha   90.00
_cell.angle_beta   90.00
_cell.angle_gamma   90.00
#
_symmetry.space_group_name_H-M   'P 1'
#
loop_
_entity.id
_entity.type
_entity.pdbx_description
1 polymer ?
#
loop_
_entity_poly.entity_id
_entity_poly.type
_entity_poly.pdbx_seq_one_letter_code
_entity_poly.pdbx_strand_id
1 'polypeptide(L)' 'MHASKGGADFEMMISDVQTWVSAALTDETTCNDGFAGKGTAADGEMKTVVRGKIETIGQLTSNALALVNAYATLHH' A
#
# COMPACT_ATOMS: atom_id res chain seq x y z
N MET A 1 10.72 -25.24 -22.46
CA MET A 1 10.58 -23.83 -22.84
C MET A 1 11.48 -23.04 -21.89
N HIS A 2 12.55 -22.43 -22.38
CA HIS A 2 13.42 -21.62 -21.52
C HIS A 2 12.84 -20.21 -21.44
N ALA A 3 12.40 -19.80 -20.25
CA ALA A 3 12.14 -18.40 -19.99
C ALA A 3 13.43 -17.61 -20.25
N SER A 4 13.34 -16.53 -21.03
CA SER A 4 14.46 -15.60 -21.17
C SER A 4 14.81 -15.06 -19.78
N LYS A 5 16.10 -14.92 -19.47
CA LYS A 5 16.58 -14.40 -18.18
C LYS A 5 15.84 -13.12 -17.77
N GLY A 6 15.54 -12.23 -18.73
CA GLY A 6 14.80 -11.00 -18.48
C GLY A 6 13.33 -11.18 -18.09
N GLY A 7 12.66 -12.27 -18.50
CA GLY A 7 11.28 -12.55 -18.11
C GLY A 7 11.16 -13.05 -16.67
N ALA A 8 12.08 -13.93 -16.26
CA ALA A 8 12.16 -14.40 -14.87
C ALA A 8 12.56 -13.28 -13.91
N ASP A 9 13.50 -12.42 -14.31
CA ASP A 9 13.89 -11.24 -13.51
C ASP A 9 12.72 -10.25 -13.40
N PHE A 10 11.93 -10.07 -14.47
CA PHE A 10 10.71 -9.23 -14.45
C PHE A 10 9.64 -9.74 -13.49
N GLU A 11 9.31 -11.04 -13.55
CA GLU A 11 8.32 -11.68 -12.68
C GLU A 11 8.71 -11.58 -11.20
N MET A 12 10.00 -11.76 -10.89
CA MET A 12 10.50 -11.57 -9.53
C MET A 12 10.36 -10.12 -9.07
N MET A 13 10.79 -9.15 -9.89
CA MET A 13 10.70 -7.73 -9.54
C MET A 13 9.25 -7.28 -9.33
N ILE A 14 8.31 -7.70 -10.17
CA ILE A 14 6.91 -7.29 -10.02
C ILE A 14 6.28 -7.92 -8.77
N SER A 15 6.64 -9.18 -8.45
CA SER A 15 6.21 -9.85 -7.22
C SER A 15 6.72 -9.13 -5.96
N ASP A 16 7.97 -8.67 -5.96
CA ASP A 16 8.54 -7.89 -4.84
C ASP A 16 7.79 -6.57 -4.66
N VAL A 17 7.53 -5.85 -5.76
CA VAL A 17 6.76 -4.59 -5.72
C VAL A 17 5.34 -4.81 -5.20
N GLN A 18 4.64 -5.84 -5.67
CA GLN A 18 3.30 -6.19 -5.16
C GLN A 18 3.32 -6.49 -3.67
N THR A 19 4.34 -7.21 -3.19
CA THR A 19 4.51 -7.55 -1.78
C THR A 19 4.72 -6.29 -0.94
N TRP A 20 5.64 -5.41 -1.33
CA TRP A 20 5.93 -4.18 -0.58
C TRP A 20 4.76 -3.20 -0.56
N VAL A 21 4.06 -3.02 -1.67
CA VAL A 21 2.90 -2.11 -1.73
C VAL A 21 1.73 -2.66 -0.91
N SER A 22 1.52 -3.98 -0.91
CA SER A 22 0.49 -4.62 -0.07
C SER A 22 0.81 -4.51 1.42
N ALA A 23 2.09 -4.63 1.78
CA ALA A 23 2.56 -4.42 3.15
C ALA A 23 2.32 -2.96 3.60
N ALA A 24 2.65 -1.98 2.76
CA ALA A 24 2.39 -0.56 3.04
C ALA A 24 0.90 -0.29 3.30
N LEU A 25 -0.01 -0.87 2.51
CA LEU A 25 -1.45 -0.74 2.71
C LEU A 25 -1.92 -1.34 4.05
N THR A 26 -1.29 -2.44 4.47
CA THR A 26 -1.54 -3.08 5.77
C THR A 26 -1.04 -2.21 6.92
N ASP A 27 0.15 -1.60 6.76
CA ASP A 27 0.72 -0.68 7.74
C ASP A 27 -0.15 0.57 7.92
N GLU A 28 -0.69 1.13 6.82
CA GLU A 28 -1.62 2.26 6.86
C GLU A 28 -2.91 1.90 7.60
N THR A 29 -3.47 0.71 7.33
CA THR A 29 -4.67 0.20 8.03
C THR A 29 -4.40 0.07 9.53
N THR A 30 -3.30 -0.58 9.89
CA THR A 30 -2.90 -0.79 11.30
C THR A 30 -2.59 0.54 12.00
N CYS A 31 -1.96 1.48 11.28
CA CYS A 31 -1.69 2.82 11.77
C CYS A 31 -2.99 3.56 12.11
N ASN A 32 -3.98 3.53 11.21
CA ASN A 32 -5.29 4.13 11.45
C ASN A 32 -5.99 3.52 12.69
N ASP A 33 -5.92 2.20 12.87
CA ASP A 33 -6.48 1.51 14.04
C ASP A 33 -5.84 1.97 15.36
N GLY A 34 -4.53 2.27 15.34
CA GLY A 34 -3.80 2.84 16.47
C GLY A 34 -4.37 4.20 16.95
N PHE A 35 -5.05 4.94 16.07
CA PHE A 35 -5.68 6.22 16.40
C PHE A 35 -7.18 6.13 16.74
N ALA A 36 -7.78 4.94 16.76
CA ALA A 36 -9.21 4.75 17.04
C ALA A 36 -9.61 4.96 18.53
N GLY A 37 -8.65 5.07 19.45
CA GLY A 37 -8.91 5.19 20.90
C GLY A 37 -9.41 6.57 21.37
N LYS A 38 -10.10 6.61 22.52
CA LYS A 38 -10.58 7.85 23.15
C LYS A 38 -9.41 8.64 23.75
N GLY A 39 -9.33 9.95 23.45
CA GLY A 39 -8.36 10.89 24.05
C GLY A 39 -9.07 12.10 24.64
N THR A 40 -8.32 13.10 25.10
CA THR A 40 -8.88 14.42 25.47
C THR A 40 -9.43 15.15 24.24
N ALA A 41 -10.21 16.21 24.43
CA ALA A 41 -10.75 16.99 23.30
C ALA A 41 -9.65 17.59 22.41
N ALA A 42 -8.53 18.01 22.99
CA ALA A 42 -7.36 18.48 22.24
C ALA A 42 -6.68 17.36 21.43
N ASP A 43 -6.68 16.13 21.96
CA ASP A 43 -6.19 14.95 21.22
C ASP A 43 -7.14 14.57 20.07
N GLY A 44 -8.42 14.90 20.16
CA GLY A 44 -9.44 14.60 19.15
C GLY A 44 -9.20 15.29 17.81
N GLU A 45 -8.86 16.58 17.83
CA GLU A 45 -8.55 17.36 16.62
C GLU A 45 -7.29 16.83 15.92
N MET A 46 -6.22 16.61 16.68
CA MET A 46 -4.97 16.06 16.14
C MET A 46 -5.18 14.66 15.57
N LYS A 47 -5.92 13.79 16.26
CA LYS A 47 -6.28 12.45 15.77
C LYS A 47 -7.03 12.52 14.45
N THR A 48 -7.98 13.42 14.31
CA THR A 48 -8.75 13.61 13.07
C THR A 48 -7.84 14.00 11.91
N VAL A 49 -6.94 14.98 12.12
CA VAL A 49 -5.97 15.41 11.10
C VAL A 49 -5.05 14.26 10.69
N VAL A 50 -4.52 13.50 11.66
CA VAL A 50 -3.61 12.38 11.37
C VAL A 50 -4.33 11.26 10.64
N ARG A 51 -5.55 10.89 11.04
CA ARG A 51 -6.36 9.87 10.37
C ARG A 51 -6.67 10.24 8.92
N GLY A 52 -7.05 11.49 8.65
CA GLY A 52 -7.27 11.95 7.27
C GLY A 52 -6.02 11.83 6.39
N LYS A 53 -4.82 12.03 6.95
CA LYS A 53 -3.56 11.79 6.24
C LYS A 53 -3.32 10.31 5.98
N ILE A 54 -3.55 9.45 6.98
CA ILE A 54 -3.38 8.00 6.83
C ILE A 54 -4.35 7.46 5.76
N GLU A 55 -5.61 7.90 5.77
CA GLU A 55 -6.60 7.54 4.74
C GLU A 55 -6.17 7.98 3.33
N THR A 56 -5.62 9.19 3.21
CA THR A 56 -5.11 9.69 1.93
C THR A 56 -3.96 8.83 1.40
N ILE A 57 -3.00 8.48 2.26
CA ILE A 57 -1.88 7.60 1.89
C ILE A 57 -2.42 6.20 1.52
N GLY A 58 -3.36 5.67 2.32
CA GLY A 58 -4.19 4.49 2.03
C GLY A 58 -4.67 4.41 0.59
N GLN A 59 -5.34 5.46 0.14
CA GLN A 59 -5.89 5.54 -1.21
C GLN A 59 -4.79 5.58 -2.28
N LEU A 60 -3.70 6.32 -2.05
CA LEU A 60 -2.58 6.40 -2.98
C LEU A 60 -1.87 5.04 -3.11
N THR A 61 -1.64 4.35 -2.01
CA THR A 61 -1.03 3.01 -1.97
C THR A 61 -1.93 1.98 -2.66
N SER A 62 -3.25 2.02 -2.42
CA SER A 62 -4.22 1.18 -3.12
C SER A 62 -4.24 1.42 -4.64
N ASN A 63 -4.20 2.69 -5.07
CA ASN A 63 -4.10 3.04 -6.49
C ASN A 63 -2.80 2.52 -7.11
N ALA A 64 -1.67 2.65 -6.41
CA ALA A 64 -0.38 2.12 -6.85
C ALA A 64 -0.44 0.60 -7.01
N LEU A 65 -1.03 -0.13 -6.06
CA LEU A 65 -1.20 -1.58 -6.14
C LEU A 65 -2.04 -1.97 -7.36
N ALA A 66 -3.13 -1.25 -7.63
CA ALA A 66 -3.97 -1.49 -8.79
C ALA A 66 -3.20 -1.30 -10.11
N LEU A 67 -2.38 -0.25 -10.21
CA LEU A 67 -1.54 0.02 -11.38
C LEU A 67 -0.46 -1.07 -11.57
N VAL A 68 0.20 -1.49 -10.49
CA VAL A 68 1.19 -2.57 -10.51
C VAL A 68 0.56 -3.89 -10.99
N ASN A 69 -0.63 -4.23 -10.49
CA ASN A 69 -1.36 -5.43 -10.91
C ASN A 69 -1.78 -5.37 -12.39
N ALA A 70 -2.23 -4.21 -12.86
CA ALA A 70 -2.56 -4.02 -14.27
C ALA A 70 -1.31 -4.14 -15.15
N TYR A 71 -0.20 -3.55 -14.73
CA TYR A 71 1.08 -3.63 -15.44
C TYR A 71 1.61 -5.06 -15.51
N ALA A 72 1.56 -5.81 -14.41
CA ALA A 72 1.88 -7.24 -14.41
C ALA A 72 1.03 -7.98 -15.47
N THR A 73 -0.29 -7.77 -15.47
CA THR A 73 -1.19 -8.44 -16.42
C THR A 73 -0.88 -8.10 -17.89
N LEU A 74 -0.45 -6.88 -18.18
CA LEU A 74 -0.13 -6.44 -19.55
C LEU A 74 1.23 -6.93 -20.07
N HIS A 75 2.14 -7.30 -19.16
CA HIS A 75 3.54 -7.64 -19.48
C HIS A 75 3.91 -9.09 -19.13
N HIS A 76 2.92 -9.92 -18.78
CA HIS A 76 3.04 -11.38 -18.67
C HIS A 76 2.69 -12.08 -19.99
#